data_AF-A0AAW2JAQ3-F1
#
_entry.id   AF-A0AAW2JAQ3-F1
#
_cell.length_a   1.000
_cell.length_b   1.000
_cell.length_c   1.000
_cell.angle_alpha   90.00
_cell.angle_beta   90.00
_cell.angle_gamma   90.00
#
_symmetry.space_group_name_H-M   'P 1'
#
loop_
_entity.id
_entity.type
_entity.pdbx_description
1 polymer ?
#
loop_
_entity_poly.entity_id
_entity_poly.type
_entity_poly.pdbx_seq_one_letter_code
_entity_poly.pdbx_strand_id
1 'polypeptide(L)'
;MVAWNLVFQTPTTLPRKYLQRYSNQLFVNPVSACKLESISRNLTSLQACCVPRAVLYSSGPKTQNFQHCFEKSNDGFLLCEGVKVEEVMKVAEQSPFYLYSKPQITRNVEAYKEALEGLDSIIGFPIQANDNLKILEHLQKLGVVRFLVSGNELELALHARFDPTRCVLNGNGKILEDLVLAAQVGVFVNIDSEFDLENNVATARIAGKKVNVLLRINLDVDPQVHPYVATGNKNSKFGIRNEKLQWFLDSVKEHPKELKLVGVHCHLGSTITKVDIFRDAAGLMLNYIDQILDQGFEIDYLNIGGGLGIDYYHTGAVLPTPRDLIDAVSNLTSFFILKFRPGGLSFPYPKQGISF
;
A
#
# COMPACT_ATOMS: atom_id res chain seq x y z
N MET A 1 -9.39 33.60 -20.67
CA MET A 1 -8.57 34.64 -21.34
C MET A 1 -7.43 34.97 -20.40
N VAL A 2 -6.23 35.19 -20.94
CA VAL A 2 -4.91 35.35 -20.30
C VAL A 2 -4.18 34.03 -20.03
N ALA A 3 -3.43 33.65 -21.08
CA ALA A 3 -2.32 32.73 -21.09
C ALA A 3 -1.07 33.39 -20.50
N TRP A 4 -0.10 32.58 -20.04
CA TRP A 4 1.32 32.90 -20.12
C TRP A 4 2.10 31.67 -20.55
N ASN A 5 2.65 31.77 -21.76
CA ASN A 5 3.74 30.94 -22.28
C ASN A 5 5.05 31.45 -21.70
N LEU A 6 5.97 30.54 -21.36
CA LEU A 6 7.41 30.78 -21.39
C LEU A 6 8.12 29.51 -21.87
N VAL A 7 8.71 29.63 -23.05
CA VAL A 7 9.68 28.74 -23.70
C VAL A 7 11.02 29.48 -23.54
N PHE A 8 12.15 28.85 -23.15
CA PHE A 8 13.14 28.32 -24.08
C PHE A 8 14.38 27.73 -23.40
N GLN A 9 15.05 26.88 -24.19
CA GLN A 9 16.48 26.53 -24.25
C GLN A 9 17.00 25.30 -23.50
N THR A 10 16.94 24.19 -24.24
CA THR A 10 17.86 23.04 -24.19
C THR A 10 19.31 23.43 -24.53
N PRO A 11 20.30 22.74 -23.95
CA PRO A 11 21.50 22.36 -24.66
C PRO A 11 21.48 20.87 -25.02
N THR A 12 21.76 20.65 -26.29
CA THR A 12 22.07 19.42 -27.01
C THR A 12 23.22 18.61 -26.40
N THR A 13 23.05 17.29 -26.37
CA THR A 13 23.87 16.25 -27.07
C THR A 13 24.03 15.01 -26.20
N LEU A 14 23.63 13.83 -26.72
CA LEU A 14 24.28 12.51 -26.66
C LEU A 14 23.34 11.49 -27.36
N PRO A 15 23.86 10.40 -27.95
CA PRO A 15 23.40 9.93 -29.25
C PRO A 15 22.31 8.85 -29.17
N ARG A 16 21.23 9.04 -29.94
CA ARG A 16 20.32 7.96 -30.35
C ARG A 16 21.04 7.03 -31.33
N LYS A 17 21.33 5.81 -30.90
CA LYS A 17 21.40 4.64 -31.78
C LYS A 17 20.42 3.60 -31.27
N TYR A 18 19.79 2.92 -32.23
CA TYR A 18 18.74 1.90 -32.09
C TYR A 18 17.33 2.46 -31.88
N LEU A 19 16.57 2.55 -32.98
CA LEU A 19 15.30 1.84 -33.19
C LEU A 19 14.66 2.32 -34.49
N GLN A 20 14.92 1.58 -35.56
CA GLN A 20 14.16 1.62 -36.81
C GLN A 20 13.88 0.17 -37.19
N ARG A 21 12.67 -0.10 -37.71
CA ARG A 21 12.01 -1.41 -37.95
C ARG A 21 11.30 -1.90 -36.67
N TYR A 22 9.98 -1.96 -36.60
CA TYR A 22 9.05 -2.54 -37.57
C TYR A 22 7.66 -1.88 -37.50
N SER A 23 7.07 -1.65 -38.67
CA SER A 23 5.68 -1.23 -38.85
C SER A 23 4.92 -2.33 -39.60
N ASN A 24 3.66 -2.52 -39.20
CA ASN A 24 2.56 -3.18 -39.90
C ASN A 24 2.61 -4.71 -40.00
N GLN A 25 1.58 -5.36 -39.43
CA GLN A 25 0.55 -5.98 -40.25
C GLN A 25 -0.74 -6.22 -39.44
N LEU A 26 -1.83 -5.69 -40.01
CA LEU A 26 -3.23 -5.95 -39.69
C LEU A 26 -3.58 -7.39 -40.09
N PHE A 27 -4.44 -8.08 -39.32
CA PHE A 27 -5.53 -8.88 -39.90
C PHE A 27 -6.71 -8.97 -38.92
N VAL A 28 -7.88 -8.65 -39.46
CA VAL A 28 -9.21 -8.74 -38.88
C VAL A 28 -9.87 -9.95 -39.54
N ASN A 29 -10.51 -10.85 -38.79
CA ASN A 29 -11.93 -11.19 -38.98
C ASN A 29 -12.46 -12.25 -38.00
N PRO A 30 -13.79 -12.23 -37.73
CA PRO A 30 -14.45 -12.83 -36.58
C PRO A 30 -15.00 -14.22 -36.91
N VAL A 31 -15.62 -14.91 -35.94
CA VAL A 31 -16.91 -15.62 -36.12
C VAL A 31 -17.45 -16.27 -34.83
N SER A 32 -18.74 -16.00 -34.62
CA SER A 32 -19.83 -16.74 -33.96
C SER A 32 -19.83 -17.10 -32.48
N ALA A 33 -20.86 -16.54 -31.85
CA ALA A 33 -21.56 -16.98 -30.65
C ALA A 33 -22.06 -18.42 -30.74
N CYS A 34 -21.98 -19.14 -29.61
CA CYS A 34 -22.80 -20.32 -29.34
C CYS A 34 -23.57 -20.10 -28.04
N LYS A 35 -24.89 -20.12 -28.14
CA LYS A 35 -25.85 -20.17 -27.03
C LYS A 35 -25.75 -21.55 -26.38
N LEU A 36 -25.79 -21.62 -25.06
CA LEU A 36 -26.21 -22.82 -24.34
C LEU A 36 -27.19 -22.43 -23.24
N GLU A 37 -28.32 -23.11 -23.31
CA GLU A 37 -29.54 -22.90 -22.54
C GLU A 37 -29.39 -23.37 -21.09
N SER A 38 -30.28 -22.81 -20.29
CA SER A 38 -30.59 -23.11 -18.90
C SER A 38 -30.75 -24.61 -18.61
N ILE A 39 -30.06 -25.09 -17.57
CA ILE A 39 -30.48 -26.27 -16.81
C ILE A 39 -30.71 -25.86 -15.36
N SER A 40 -31.99 -25.79 -15.01
CA SER A 40 -32.52 -25.69 -13.66
C SER A 40 -32.44 -27.03 -12.91
N ARG A 41 -32.40 -26.95 -11.58
CA ARG A 41 -32.76 -27.97 -10.55
C ARG A 41 -31.58 -28.66 -9.84
N ASN A 42 -31.30 -28.27 -8.60
CA ASN A 42 -31.89 -28.86 -7.39
C ASN A 42 -31.18 -28.33 -6.13
N LEU A 43 -31.91 -27.53 -5.34
CA LEU A 43 -31.55 -27.19 -3.98
C LEU A 43 -31.98 -28.34 -3.07
N THR A 44 -31.00 -29.08 -2.53
CA THR A 44 -31.22 -29.96 -1.39
C THR A 44 -30.33 -29.51 -0.24
N SER A 45 -31.01 -29.26 0.87
CA SER A 45 -30.54 -28.86 2.20
C SER A 45 -29.21 -29.50 2.63
N LEU A 46 -28.21 -28.67 2.89
CA LEU A 46 -27.06 -29.03 3.73
C LEU A 46 -27.27 -28.40 5.11
N GLN A 47 -27.27 -29.28 6.11
CA GLN A 47 -27.43 -28.98 7.53
C GLN A 47 -26.38 -27.97 7.99
N ALA A 48 -26.84 -26.96 8.73
CA ALA A 48 -25.98 -26.05 9.47
C ALA A 48 -25.24 -26.82 10.58
N CYS A 49 -23.95 -27.09 10.39
CA CYS A 49 -23.05 -27.48 11.46
C CYS A 49 -22.83 -26.27 12.37
N CYS A 50 -23.40 -26.32 13.58
CA CYS A 50 -23.15 -25.35 14.64
C CYS A 50 -21.66 -25.38 15.04
N VAL A 51 -20.94 -24.30 14.75
CA VAL A 51 -19.59 -24.04 15.27
C VAL A 51 -19.74 -23.57 16.73
N PRO A 52 -18.95 -24.10 17.69
CA PRO A 52 -19.05 -23.66 19.08
C PRO A 52 -18.68 -22.19 19.23
N ARG A 53 -19.52 -21.48 19.99
CA ARG A 53 -19.42 -20.06 20.35
C ARG A 53 -18.04 -19.76 20.94
N ALA A 54 -17.20 -19.06 20.19
CA ALA A 54 -15.91 -18.56 20.66
C ALA A 54 -16.12 -17.70 21.91
N VAL A 55 -15.32 -17.95 22.94
CA VAL A 55 -15.27 -17.18 24.17
C VAL A 55 -14.84 -15.76 23.82
N LEU A 56 -15.76 -14.80 23.93
CA LEU A 56 -15.49 -13.37 23.79
C LEU A 56 -14.58 -12.94 24.96
N TYR A 57 -13.28 -12.75 24.68
CA TYR A 57 -12.42 -11.95 25.55
C TYR A 57 -12.90 -10.50 25.46
N SER A 58 -13.68 -10.05 26.45
CA SER A 58 -14.04 -8.64 26.59
C SER A 58 -12.88 -7.87 27.24
N SER A 59 -11.86 -7.55 26.47
CA SER A 59 -11.05 -6.36 26.78
C SER A 59 -11.65 -5.19 26.00
N GLY A 60 -12.39 -4.31 26.69
CA GLY A 60 -12.81 -3.05 26.08
C GLY A 60 -11.59 -2.26 25.55
N PRO A 61 -11.79 -1.36 24.57
CA PRO A 61 -10.69 -0.60 23.98
C PRO A 61 -9.91 0.12 25.07
N LYS A 62 -8.62 -0.20 25.20
CA LYS A 62 -7.71 0.51 26.10
C LYS A 62 -7.43 1.87 25.48
N THR A 63 -8.24 2.86 25.81
CA THR A 63 -8.05 4.25 25.39
C THR A 63 -6.83 4.84 26.11
N GLN A 64 -5.69 4.96 25.42
CA GLN A 64 -4.63 5.85 25.87
C GLN A 64 -5.04 7.29 25.55
N ASN A 65 -4.95 8.19 26.53
CA ASN A 65 -5.02 9.61 26.26
C ASN A 65 -3.83 9.98 25.36
N PHE A 66 -4.10 10.31 24.10
CA PHE A 66 -3.06 10.74 23.16
C PHE A 66 -2.44 12.04 23.66
N GLN A 67 -1.15 12.01 24.03
CA GLN A 67 -0.38 13.20 24.32
C GLN A 67 0.33 13.65 23.04
N HIS A 68 -0.10 14.79 22.51
CA HIS A 68 0.56 15.41 21.37
C HIS A 68 1.97 15.88 21.79
N CYS A 69 2.98 15.67 20.95
CA CYS A 69 4.36 16.16 21.12
C CYS A 69 4.51 17.69 21.12
N PHE A 70 3.46 18.38 20.73
CA PHE A 70 3.34 19.83 20.82
C PHE A 70 2.29 20.14 21.86
N GLU A 71 2.70 20.81 22.92
CA GLU A 71 1.83 21.07 24.07
C GLU A 71 1.87 22.54 24.44
N LYS A 72 0.71 23.06 24.87
CA LYS A 72 0.61 24.41 25.42
C LYS A 72 0.89 24.35 26.91
N SER A 73 1.94 25.03 27.36
CA SER A 73 2.30 25.12 28.77
C SER A 73 1.37 26.06 29.54
N ASN A 74 1.38 25.96 30.88
CA ASN A 74 0.55 26.78 31.77
C ASN A 74 0.87 28.29 31.68
N ASP A 75 2.12 28.64 31.37
CA ASP A 75 2.56 30.03 31.10
C ASP A 75 2.18 30.51 29.68
N GLY A 76 1.45 29.69 28.90
CA GLY A 76 0.85 30.06 27.63
C GLY A 76 1.71 29.83 26.39
N PHE A 77 2.93 29.30 26.54
CA PHE A 77 3.84 29.02 25.43
C PHE A 77 3.53 27.69 24.74
N LEU A 78 3.88 27.58 23.46
CA LEU A 78 3.88 26.31 22.74
C LEU A 78 5.24 25.64 22.89
N LEU A 79 5.24 24.38 23.32
CA LEU A 79 6.42 23.55 23.46
C LEU A 79 6.43 22.44 22.41
N CYS A 80 7.62 22.02 21.96
CA CYS A 80 7.86 20.81 21.20
C CYS A 80 8.95 20.01 21.94
N GLU A 81 8.61 18.83 22.47
CA GLU A 81 9.55 18.03 23.30
C GLU A 81 10.22 18.87 24.43
N GLY A 82 9.44 19.74 25.08
CA GLY A 82 9.92 20.62 26.16
C GLY A 82 10.63 21.90 25.70
N VAL A 83 10.87 22.10 24.40
CA VAL A 83 11.51 23.30 23.86
C VAL A 83 10.44 24.31 23.41
N LYS A 84 10.54 25.57 23.87
CA LYS A 84 9.66 26.65 23.42
C LYS A 84 9.80 26.87 21.91
N VAL A 85 8.69 26.78 21.19
CA VAL A 85 8.65 27.02 19.73
C VAL A 85 9.14 28.43 19.40
N GLU A 86 8.87 29.41 20.27
CA GLU A 86 9.40 30.77 20.14
C GLU A 86 10.94 30.81 20.11
N GLU A 87 11.62 29.99 20.93
CA GLU A 87 13.09 29.92 20.93
C GLU A 87 13.62 29.29 19.65
N VAL A 88 12.90 28.31 19.09
CA VAL A 88 13.22 27.75 17.76
C VAL A 88 13.05 28.81 16.68
N MET A 89 11.99 29.63 16.75
CA MET A 89 11.76 30.71 15.79
C MET A 89 12.84 31.78 15.83
N LYS A 90 13.41 32.09 17.01
CA LYS A 90 14.50 33.07 17.17
C LYS A 90 15.80 32.64 16.50
N VAL A 91 16.09 31.34 16.50
CA VAL A 91 17.32 30.79 15.91
C VAL A 91 17.14 30.30 14.46
N ALA A 92 15.89 30.17 14.00
CA ALA A 92 15.60 29.81 12.62
C ALA A 92 16.03 30.93 11.66
N GLU A 93 16.75 30.57 10.60
CA GLU A 93 17.22 31.55 9.60
C GLU A 93 16.07 32.18 8.80
N GLN A 94 14.97 31.45 8.60
CA GLN A 94 13.82 31.88 7.80
C GLN A 94 12.50 31.35 8.35
N SER A 95 11.43 32.12 8.16
CA SER A 95 10.03 31.72 8.34
C SER A 95 9.25 31.94 7.04
N PRO A 96 8.32 31.04 6.65
CA PRO A 96 7.84 29.86 7.39
C PRO A 96 8.84 28.70 7.39
N PHE A 97 8.76 27.83 8.41
CA PHE A 97 9.52 26.59 8.49
C PHE A 97 8.64 25.45 9.03
N TYR A 98 9.04 24.21 8.75
CA TYR A 98 8.47 23.03 9.39
C TYR A 98 9.30 22.63 10.62
N LEU A 99 8.64 22.39 11.75
CA LEU A 99 9.25 21.86 12.97
C LEU A 99 8.71 20.45 13.22
N TYR A 100 9.62 19.50 13.40
CA TYR A 100 9.27 18.08 13.54
C TYR A 100 9.78 17.53 14.87
N SER A 101 8.94 16.77 15.58
CA SER A 101 9.39 15.98 16.73
C SER A 101 9.96 14.63 16.26
N LYS A 102 11.29 14.46 16.40
CA LYS A 102 11.94 13.17 16.18
C LYS A 102 11.44 12.08 17.15
N PRO A 103 11.28 12.34 18.46
CA PRO A 103 10.68 11.38 19.38
C PRO A 103 9.27 10.95 18.97
N GLN A 104 8.44 11.85 18.45
CA GLN A 104 7.10 11.49 17.98
C GLN A 104 7.14 10.54 16.79
N ILE A 105 8.03 10.78 15.82
CA ILE A 105 8.27 9.84 14.71
C ILE A 105 8.60 8.44 15.25
N THR A 106 9.49 8.35 16.25
CA THR A 106 9.83 7.08 16.88
C THR A 106 8.62 6.45 17.59
N ARG A 107 7.90 7.20 18.43
CA ARG A 107 6.72 6.71 19.16
C ARG A 107 5.67 6.14 18.20
N ASN A 108 5.42 6.80 17.08
CA ASN A 108 4.46 6.34 16.08
C ASN A 108 4.90 5.01 15.43
N VAL A 109 6.19 4.84 15.13
CA VAL A 109 6.71 3.55 14.60
C VAL A 109 6.65 2.45 15.65
N GLU A 110 7.07 2.72 16.89
CA GLU A 110 7.05 1.73 17.96
C GLU A 110 5.62 1.27 18.29
N ALA A 111 4.63 2.16 18.25
CA ALA A 111 3.22 1.77 18.42
C ALA A 111 2.75 0.74 17.37
N TYR A 112 3.23 0.83 16.14
CA TYR A 112 2.98 -0.20 15.13
C TYR A 112 3.79 -1.47 15.39
N LYS A 113 5.05 -1.37 15.85
CA LYS A 113 5.86 -2.57 16.17
C LYS A 113 5.26 -3.38 17.32
N GLU A 114 4.85 -2.69 18.38
CA GLU A 114 4.15 -3.29 19.54
C GLU A 114 2.85 -3.95 19.09
N ALA A 115 2.09 -3.28 18.22
CA ALA A 115 0.91 -3.88 17.63
C ALA A 115 1.24 -5.14 16.80
N LEU A 116 2.36 -5.14 16.10
CA LEU A 116 2.75 -6.26 15.27
C LEU A 116 3.59 -7.31 16.03
N GLU A 117 3.62 -7.29 17.36
CA GLU A 117 4.37 -8.29 18.11
C GLU A 117 3.77 -9.70 17.94
N GLY A 118 4.63 -10.69 17.73
CA GLY A 118 4.24 -12.08 17.43
C GLY A 118 3.83 -12.31 15.97
N LEU A 119 3.87 -11.25 15.17
CA LEU A 119 3.46 -11.21 13.78
C LEU A 119 4.74 -11.03 12.89
N ASP A 120 5.04 -11.97 11.97
CA ASP A 120 6.02 -11.86 10.85
C ASP A 120 5.77 -10.70 9.86
N SER A 121 5.99 -9.50 10.34
CA SER A 121 5.47 -8.27 9.76
C SER A 121 6.56 -7.31 9.33
N ILE A 122 6.14 -6.37 8.49
CA ILE A 122 6.88 -5.29 7.92
C ILE A 122 5.99 -4.07 8.02
N ILE A 123 6.39 -3.13 8.86
CA ILE A 123 5.84 -1.78 8.80
C ILE A 123 6.48 -1.09 7.63
N GLY A 124 5.75 -0.22 6.96
CA GLY A 124 6.45 0.78 6.21
C GLY A 124 5.86 2.16 6.22
N PHE A 125 6.56 3.01 5.48
CA PHE A 125 6.29 4.43 5.34
C PHE A 125 6.13 4.83 3.85
N PRO A 126 5.05 5.55 3.49
CA PRO A 126 4.85 6.00 2.12
C PRO A 126 5.63 7.30 1.92
N ILE A 127 6.63 7.30 1.03
CA ILE A 127 7.55 8.43 0.90
C ILE A 127 6.82 9.73 0.54
N GLN A 128 5.80 9.66 -0.31
CA GLN A 128 4.90 10.78 -0.63
C GLN A 128 4.29 11.50 0.59
N ALA A 129 4.27 10.91 1.79
CA ALA A 129 3.80 11.59 3.00
C ALA A 129 4.82 12.58 3.56
N ASN A 130 6.12 12.27 3.48
CA ASN A 130 7.22 13.17 3.81
C ASN A 130 8.53 12.62 3.23
N ASP A 131 9.08 13.31 2.23
CA ASP A 131 10.29 12.93 1.50
C ASP A 131 11.56 13.58 2.08
N ASN A 132 11.51 14.16 3.28
CA ASN A 132 12.69 14.70 3.93
C ASN A 132 13.72 13.59 4.20
N LEU A 133 14.90 13.71 3.58
CA LEU A 133 15.96 12.71 3.67
C LEU A 133 16.34 12.35 5.12
N LYS A 134 16.36 13.32 6.04
CA LYS A 134 16.72 13.06 7.45
C LYS A 134 15.64 12.28 8.20
N ILE A 135 14.38 12.50 7.89
CA ILE A 135 13.27 11.69 8.40
C ILE A 135 13.35 10.27 7.83
N LEU A 136 13.63 10.14 6.53
CA LEU A 136 13.80 8.84 5.89
C LEU A 136 14.98 8.06 6.51
N GLU A 137 16.15 8.67 6.68
CA GLU A 137 17.31 8.05 7.35
C GLU A 137 17.00 7.62 8.79
N HIS A 138 16.17 8.39 9.52
CA HIS A 138 15.75 8.02 10.87
C HIS A 138 14.84 6.81 10.87
N LEU A 139 13.81 6.82 10.02
CA LEU A 139 12.89 5.70 9.85
C LEU A 139 13.60 4.44 9.30
N GLN A 140 14.69 4.59 8.53
CA GLN A 140 15.55 3.48 8.08
C GLN A 140 16.15 2.73 9.26
N LYS A 141 16.70 3.47 10.24
CA LYS A 141 17.28 2.90 11.46
C LYS A 141 16.25 2.21 12.34
N LEU A 142 14.97 2.58 12.22
CA LEU A 142 13.87 1.93 12.92
C LEU A 142 13.37 0.65 12.22
N GLY A 143 13.93 0.26 11.07
CA GLY A 143 13.60 -0.99 10.37
C GLY A 143 12.35 -0.95 9.48
N VAL A 144 11.88 0.26 9.17
CA VAL A 144 10.64 0.52 8.41
C VAL A 144 10.89 0.38 6.91
N VAL A 145 10.02 -0.30 6.17
CA VAL A 145 10.06 -0.49 4.70
C VAL A 145 9.47 0.69 3.94
N ARG A 146 9.79 0.85 2.65
CA ARG A 146 9.35 2.00 1.85
C ARG A 146 8.35 1.66 0.78
N PHE A 147 7.28 2.45 0.75
CA PHE A 147 6.28 2.44 -0.30
C PHE A 147 6.55 3.63 -1.20
N LEU A 148 6.82 3.29 -2.44
CA LEU A 148 7.29 4.20 -3.48
C LEU A 148 6.16 4.38 -4.49
N VAL A 149 6.04 5.56 -5.09
CA VAL A 149 5.10 5.82 -6.20
C VAL A 149 5.79 6.31 -7.48
N SER A 150 7.11 6.46 -7.46
CA SER A 150 7.92 6.88 -8.61
C SER A 150 9.38 6.41 -8.51
N GLY A 151 10.10 6.45 -9.63
CA GLY A 151 11.55 6.21 -9.68
C GLY A 151 12.35 7.21 -8.84
N ASN A 152 11.94 8.48 -8.78
CA ASN A 152 12.62 9.48 -7.93
C ASN A 152 12.50 9.15 -6.44
N GLU A 153 11.36 8.61 -6.00
CA GLU A 153 11.23 8.11 -4.62
C GLU A 153 12.10 6.88 -4.38
N LEU A 154 12.26 6.01 -5.39
CA LEU A 154 13.20 4.88 -5.32
C LEU A 154 14.64 5.37 -5.17
N GLU A 155 15.08 6.33 -5.99
CA GLU A 155 16.41 6.93 -5.87
C GLU A 155 16.63 7.56 -4.49
N LEU A 156 15.63 8.29 -3.99
CA LEU A 156 15.69 8.87 -2.64
C LEU A 156 15.76 7.79 -1.56
N ALA A 157 15.03 6.68 -1.71
CA ALA A 157 15.13 5.55 -0.79
C ALA A 157 16.53 4.90 -0.82
N LEU A 158 17.11 4.74 -2.01
CA LEU A 158 18.48 4.24 -2.14
C LEU A 158 19.49 5.19 -1.47
N HIS A 159 19.35 6.51 -1.67
CA HIS A 159 20.17 7.52 -0.99
C HIS A 159 20.01 7.49 0.53
N ALA A 160 18.81 7.24 1.02
CA ALA A 160 18.53 7.06 2.45
C ALA A 160 18.97 5.69 3.01
N ARG A 161 19.61 4.84 2.19
CA ARG A 161 20.15 3.51 2.53
C ARG A 161 19.07 2.48 2.93
N PHE A 162 17.92 2.55 2.28
CA PHE A 162 16.95 1.45 2.35
C PHE A 162 17.46 0.21 1.63
N ASP A 163 17.09 -0.95 2.17
CA ASP A 163 17.20 -2.21 1.44
C ASP A 163 16.12 -2.25 0.36
N PRO A 164 16.48 -2.22 -0.94
CA PRO A 164 15.52 -2.22 -2.03
C PRO A 164 14.70 -3.50 -2.10
N THR A 165 15.22 -4.62 -1.57
CA THR A 165 14.48 -5.89 -1.50
C THR A 165 13.35 -5.85 -0.47
N ARG A 166 13.29 -4.77 0.30
CA ARG A 166 12.22 -4.46 1.24
C ARG A 166 11.54 -3.14 0.87
N CYS A 167 11.33 -2.90 -0.41
CA CYS A 167 10.58 -1.76 -0.94
C CYS A 167 9.47 -2.24 -1.87
N VAL A 168 8.38 -1.46 -1.95
CA VAL A 168 7.25 -1.75 -2.84
C VAL A 168 6.96 -0.53 -3.72
N LEU A 169 7.09 -0.68 -5.04
CA LEU A 169 6.71 0.32 -6.03
C LEU A 169 5.23 0.19 -6.40
N ASN A 170 4.47 1.23 -6.08
CA ASN A 170 3.06 1.43 -6.37
C ASN A 170 2.88 2.40 -7.54
N GLY A 171 1.64 2.53 -8.03
CA GLY A 171 1.24 3.60 -8.95
C GLY A 171 0.45 3.08 -10.15
N ASN A 172 -0.50 3.89 -10.62
CA ASN A 172 -1.39 3.56 -11.74
C ASN A 172 -0.81 3.89 -13.13
N GLY A 173 0.44 4.31 -13.21
CA GLY A 173 1.07 4.84 -14.41
C GLY A 173 2.58 4.79 -14.34
N LYS A 174 3.11 3.66 -13.85
CA LYS A 174 4.56 3.43 -13.72
C LYS A 174 5.17 3.41 -15.12
N ILE A 175 6.18 4.25 -15.34
CA ILE A 175 6.90 4.30 -16.61
C ILE A 175 7.91 3.16 -16.68
N LEU A 176 8.30 2.79 -17.90
CA LEU A 176 9.18 1.64 -18.13
C LEU A 176 10.54 1.84 -17.45
N GLU A 177 11.05 3.07 -17.44
CA GLU A 177 12.32 3.45 -16.82
C GLU A 177 12.32 3.17 -15.31
N ASP A 178 11.25 3.57 -14.62
CA ASP A 178 11.06 3.34 -13.18
C ASP A 178 10.97 1.85 -12.86
N LEU A 179 10.24 1.11 -13.69
CA LEU A 179 10.09 -0.34 -13.53
C LEU A 179 11.42 -1.08 -13.76
N VAL A 180 12.19 -0.68 -14.77
CA VAL A 180 13.52 -1.26 -15.03
C VAL A 180 14.46 -1.01 -13.87
N LEU A 181 14.48 0.20 -13.30
CA LEU A 181 15.26 0.48 -12.10
C LEU A 181 14.82 -0.41 -10.92
N ALA A 182 13.51 -0.47 -10.66
CA ALA A 182 12.93 -1.30 -9.59
C ALA A 182 13.32 -2.78 -9.73
N ALA A 183 13.22 -3.34 -10.94
CA ALA A 183 13.60 -4.72 -11.22
C ALA A 183 15.11 -4.97 -11.04
N GLN A 184 15.96 -4.01 -11.45
CA GLN A 184 17.41 -4.11 -11.30
C GLN A 184 17.84 -4.17 -9.83
N VAL A 185 17.18 -3.43 -8.95
CA VAL A 185 17.50 -3.40 -7.51
C VAL A 185 16.67 -4.37 -6.66
N GLY A 186 15.72 -5.09 -7.25
CA GLY A 186 14.95 -6.14 -6.57
C GLY A 186 13.75 -5.63 -5.76
N VAL A 187 13.18 -4.49 -6.14
CA VAL A 187 11.98 -3.90 -5.51
C VAL A 187 10.74 -4.72 -5.91
N PHE A 188 9.83 -4.94 -4.96
CA PHE A 188 8.51 -5.51 -5.25
C PHE A 188 7.65 -4.51 -6.03
N VAL A 189 6.79 -4.98 -6.94
CA VAL A 189 5.94 -4.09 -7.74
C VAL A 189 4.47 -4.45 -7.60
N ASN A 190 3.64 -3.48 -7.24
CA ASN A 190 2.19 -3.65 -7.27
C ASN A 190 1.67 -3.43 -8.68
N ILE A 191 1.02 -4.44 -9.26
CA ILE A 191 0.32 -4.38 -10.54
C ILE A 191 -1.03 -3.71 -10.33
N ASP A 192 -1.30 -2.68 -11.12
CA ASP A 192 -2.49 -1.82 -11.00
C ASP A 192 -3.48 -1.99 -12.18
N SER A 193 -3.01 -2.49 -13.33
CA SER A 193 -3.79 -2.66 -14.57
C SER A 193 -3.16 -3.68 -15.53
N GLU A 194 -3.85 -3.99 -16.64
CA GLU A 194 -3.38 -4.92 -17.66
C GLU A 194 -2.11 -4.42 -18.36
N PHE A 195 -2.10 -3.15 -18.80
CA PHE A 195 -0.92 -2.56 -19.45
C PHE A 195 0.28 -2.53 -18.49
N ASP A 196 0.03 -2.40 -17.19
CA ASP A 196 1.05 -2.36 -16.17
C ASP A 196 1.66 -3.76 -15.93
N LEU A 197 0.86 -4.83 -16.01
CA LEU A 197 1.38 -6.20 -16.06
C LEU A 197 2.28 -6.41 -17.28
N GLU A 198 1.82 -6.00 -18.47
CA GLU A 198 2.59 -6.11 -19.71
C GLU A 198 3.93 -5.35 -19.63
N ASN A 199 3.91 -4.15 -19.05
CA ASN A 199 5.12 -3.38 -18.78
C ASN A 199 6.07 -4.13 -17.84
N ASN A 200 5.58 -4.78 -16.78
CA ASN A 200 6.42 -5.58 -15.88
C ASN A 200 7.04 -6.79 -16.58
N VAL A 201 6.34 -7.43 -17.52
CA VAL A 201 6.89 -8.50 -18.37
C VAL A 201 8.02 -7.96 -19.26
N ALA A 202 7.79 -6.81 -19.92
CA ALA A 202 8.82 -6.17 -20.74
C ALA A 202 10.05 -5.76 -19.90
N THR A 203 9.82 -5.18 -18.72
CA THR A 203 10.83 -4.83 -17.74
C THR A 203 11.67 -6.02 -17.33
N ALA A 204 11.05 -7.16 -17.00
CA ALA A 204 11.78 -8.37 -16.60
C ALA A 204 12.75 -8.85 -17.68
N ARG A 205 12.32 -8.75 -18.96
CA ARG A 205 13.15 -9.10 -20.13
C ARG A 205 14.30 -8.12 -20.34
N ILE A 206 14.04 -6.81 -20.20
CA ILE A 206 15.06 -5.77 -20.33
C ILE A 206 16.11 -5.87 -19.20
N ALA A 207 15.65 -6.06 -17.97
CA ALA A 207 16.51 -6.15 -16.79
C ALA A 207 17.20 -7.52 -16.65
N GLY A 208 16.73 -8.54 -17.37
CA GLY A 208 17.19 -9.93 -17.21
C GLY A 208 16.91 -10.50 -15.82
N LYS A 209 15.88 -9.99 -15.12
CA LYS A 209 15.53 -10.37 -13.75
C LYS A 209 14.03 -10.60 -13.62
N LYS A 210 13.65 -11.61 -12.85
CA LYS A 210 12.26 -11.86 -12.48
C LYS A 210 11.77 -10.76 -11.55
N VAL A 211 10.57 -10.23 -11.80
CA VAL A 211 9.94 -9.21 -10.96
C VAL A 211 8.99 -9.88 -9.97
N ASN A 212 9.17 -9.58 -8.68
CA ASN A 212 8.23 -10.00 -7.64
C ASN A 212 7.05 -9.03 -7.62
N VAL A 213 5.85 -9.53 -7.90
CA VAL A 213 4.66 -8.70 -8.07
C VAL A 213 3.59 -9.03 -7.04
N LEU A 214 2.80 -8.01 -6.70
CA LEU A 214 1.52 -8.20 -6.01
C LEU A 214 0.39 -7.64 -6.88
N LEU A 215 -0.79 -8.23 -6.80
CA LEU A 215 -1.97 -7.71 -7.49
C LEU A 215 -2.70 -6.72 -6.60
N ARG A 216 -2.93 -5.48 -7.07
CA ARG A 216 -3.75 -4.51 -6.34
C ARG A 216 -5.22 -4.72 -6.66
N ILE A 217 -5.98 -5.32 -5.75
CA ILE A 217 -7.39 -5.67 -5.93
C ILE A 217 -8.29 -4.59 -5.31
N ASN A 218 -9.28 -4.14 -6.09
CA ASN A 218 -10.38 -3.33 -5.60
C ASN A 218 -11.44 -4.26 -4.99
N LEU A 219 -11.71 -4.07 -3.70
CA LEU A 219 -12.64 -4.91 -2.96
C LEU A 219 -14.09 -4.55 -3.28
N ASP A 220 -14.92 -5.59 -3.39
CA ASP A 220 -16.38 -5.43 -3.45
C ASP A 220 -16.94 -5.33 -2.02
N VAL A 221 -16.68 -4.19 -1.38
CA VAL A 221 -17.22 -3.90 -0.05
C VAL A 221 -18.69 -3.52 -0.16
N ASP A 222 -19.51 -3.98 0.80
CA ASP A 222 -20.95 -3.70 0.80
C ASP A 222 -21.20 -2.18 0.77
N PRO A 223 -21.85 -1.64 -0.28
CA PRO A 223 -22.10 -0.21 -0.39
C PRO A 223 -23.07 0.32 0.69
N GLN A 224 -23.84 -0.54 1.35
CA GLN A 224 -24.70 -0.16 2.47
C GLN A 224 -23.88 0.08 3.75
N VAL A 225 -22.80 -0.68 3.93
CA VAL A 225 -21.93 -0.59 5.11
C VAL A 225 -20.83 0.46 4.88
N HIS A 226 -20.25 0.48 3.67
CA HIS A 226 -19.09 1.31 3.32
C HIS A 226 -19.30 2.08 1.99
N PRO A 227 -20.28 2.99 1.92
CA PRO A 227 -20.70 3.63 0.66
C PRO A 227 -19.57 4.40 -0.04
N TYR A 228 -18.69 5.07 0.73
CA TYR A 228 -17.58 5.84 0.19
C TYR A 228 -16.50 4.95 -0.45
N VAL A 229 -16.17 3.82 0.18
CA VAL A 229 -15.16 2.89 -0.34
C VAL A 229 -15.70 2.15 -1.56
N ALA A 230 -16.95 1.69 -1.53
CA ALA A 230 -17.59 1.04 -2.67
C ALA A 230 -17.66 1.97 -3.91
N THR A 231 -18.11 3.21 -3.70
CA THR A 231 -18.17 4.21 -4.78
C THR A 231 -16.77 4.60 -5.27
N GLY A 232 -15.82 4.73 -4.34
CA GLY A 232 -14.42 4.97 -4.64
C GLY A 232 -13.83 3.90 -5.54
N ASN A 233 -13.98 2.62 -5.19
CA ASN A 233 -13.45 1.49 -5.94
C ASN A 233 -14.00 1.40 -7.38
N LYS A 234 -15.28 1.74 -7.58
CA LYS A 234 -15.91 1.68 -8.91
C LYS A 234 -15.38 2.74 -9.88
N ASN A 235 -15.12 3.94 -9.37
CA ASN A 235 -14.70 5.12 -10.15
C ASN A 235 -13.19 5.40 -10.06
N SER A 236 -12.47 4.62 -9.27
CA SER A 236 -11.04 4.77 -9.05
C SER A 236 -10.26 4.37 -10.31
N LYS A 237 -9.23 5.16 -10.62
CA LYS A 237 -8.20 4.82 -11.62
C LYS A 237 -7.22 3.76 -11.13
N PHE A 238 -7.33 3.36 -9.87
CA PHE A 238 -6.41 2.46 -9.22
C PHE A 238 -6.99 1.06 -9.09
N GLY A 239 -6.13 0.06 -9.24
CA GLY A 239 -6.40 -1.33 -8.90
C GLY A 239 -7.26 -2.06 -9.92
N ILE A 240 -7.15 -3.38 -9.87
CA ILE A 240 -7.88 -4.30 -10.73
C ILE A 240 -9.26 -4.55 -10.11
N ARG A 241 -10.28 -4.62 -10.96
CA ARG A 241 -11.59 -5.07 -10.49
C ARG A 241 -11.55 -6.58 -10.24
N ASN A 242 -12.25 -7.05 -9.21
CA ASN A 242 -12.22 -8.44 -8.80
C ASN A 242 -12.64 -9.41 -9.93
N GLU A 243 -13.53 -8.98 -10.84
CA GLU A 243 -14.03 -9.81 -11.94
C GLU A 243 -12.94 -10.11 -12.98
N LYS A 244 -11.86 -9.32 -12.97
CA LYS A 244 -10.68 -9.52 -13.83
C LYS A 244 -9.58 -10.34 -13.17
N LEU A 245 -9.73 -10.75 -11.91
CA LEU A 245 -8.68 -11.48 -11.18
C LEU A 245 -8.16 -12.68 -11.98
N GLN A 246 -9.05 -13.48 -12.58
CA GLN A 246 -8.65 -14.66 -13.35
C GLN A 246 -7.73 -14.32 -14.52
N TRP A 247 -8.01 -13.24 -15.26
CA TRP A 247 -7.14 -12.80 -16.36
C TRP A 247 -5.72 -12.51 -15.87
N PHE A 248 -5.56 -11.83 -14.73
CA PHE A 248 -4.24 -11.53 -14.17
C PHE A 248 -3.51 -12.80 -13.73
N LEU A 249 -4.23 -13.76 -13.14
CA LEU A 249 -3.64 -15.04 -12.74
C LEU A 249 -3.18 -15.84 -13.96
N ASP A 250 -4.00 -15.93 -15.01
CA ASP A 250 -3.62 -16.60 -16.25
C ASP A 250 -2.39 -15.93 -16.90
N SER A 251 -2.36 -14.59 -16.98
CA SER A 251 -1.21 -13.84 -17.50
C SER A 251 0.07 -14.05 -16.69
N VAL A 252 0.00 -14.14 -15.36
CA VAL A 252 1.18 -14.47 -14.54
C VAL A 252 1.67 -15.89 -14.83
N LYS A 253 0.76 -16.86 -14.98
CA LYS A 253 1.10 -18.25 -15.34
C LYS A 253 1.74 -18.38 -16.72
N GLU A 254 1.35 -17.53 -17.67
CA GLU A 254 1.95 -17.46 -19.01
C GLU A 254 3.38 -16.89 -19.00
N HIS A 255 3.75 -16.15 -17.96
CA HIS A 255 5.05 -15.47 -17.83
C HIS A 255 5.86 -15.90 -16.59
N PRO A 256 6.10 -17.21 -16.35
CA PRO A 256 6.71 -17.69 -15.11
C PRO A 256 8.22 -17.40 -15.01
N LYS A 257 8.86 -17.01 -16.12
CA LYS A 257 10.27 -16.59 -16.14
C LYS A 257 10.41 -15.11 -15.75
N GLU A 258 9.44 -14.30 -16.15
CA GLU A 258 9.43 -12.85 -15.98
C GLU A 258 8.79 -12.42 -14.65
N LEU A 259 7.73 -13.08 -14.19
CA LEU A 259 6.96 -12.67 -13.02
C LEU A 259 6.95 -13.75 -11.93
N LYS A 260 6.99 -13.32 -10.67
CA LYS A 260 6.61 -14.11 -9.50
C LYS A 260 5.51 -13.38 -8.76
N LEU A 261 4.28 -13.90 -8.79
CA LEU A 261 3.23 -13.41 -7.90
C LEU A 261 3.57 -13.83 -6.48
N VAL A 262 3.78 -12.85 -5.59
CA VAL A 262 4.12 -13.08 -4.18
C VAL A 262 3.02 -12.62 -3.24
N GLY A 263 2.04 -11.86 -3.72
CA GLY A 263 1.07 -11.25 -2.84
C GLY A 263 -0.12 -10.56 -3.49
N VAL A 264 -0.97 -10.03 -2.63
CA VAL A 264 -2.10 -9.20 -2.99
C VAL A 264 -2.10 -7.92 -2.16
N HIS A 265 -2.62 -6.85 -2.74
CA HIS A 265 -2.67 -5.53 -2.13
C HIS A 265 -4.07 -4.95 -2.25
N CYS A 266 -4.58 -4.32 -1.20
CA CYS A 266 -5.73 -3.43 -1.26
C CYS A 266 -5.40 -2.12 -0.57
N HIS A 267 -6.13 -1.05 -0.90
CA HIS A 267 -6.01 0.22 -0.18
C HIS A 267 -7.38 0.87 -0.05
N LEU A 268 -7.82 1.08 1.19
CA LEU A 268 -9.20 1.42 1.53
C LEU A 268 -9.46 2.94 1.56
N GLY A 269 -8.41 3.75 1.45
CA GLY A 269 -8.50 5.22 1.48
C GLY A 269 -7.62 5.84 2.56
N SER A 270 -7.96 7.08 2.94
CA SER A 270 -7.28 7.85 3.98
C SER A 270 -8.26 8.28 5.06
N THR A 271 -7.78 8.82 6.19
CA THR A 271 -8.60 9.38 7.28
C THR A 271 -9.62 8.39 7.86
N ILE A 272 -9.28 7.10 7.91
CA ILE A 272 -10.18 6.08 8.41
C ILE A 272 -10.20 6.14 9.93
N THR A 273 -11.37 6.45 10.49
CA THR A 273 -11.60 6.62 11.93
C THR A 273 -12.32 5.42 12.57
N LYS A 274 -12.62 4.37 11.80
CA LYS A 274 -13.27 3.14 12.28
C LYS A 274 -12.55 1.92 11.72
N VAL A 275 -12.25 0.94 12.55
CA VAL A 275 -11.48 -0.26 12.13
C VAL A 275 -12.32 -1.32 11.43
N ASP A 276 -13.66 -1.22 11.49
CA ASP A 276 -14.57 -2.20 10.88
C ASP A 276 -14.31 -2.41 9.39
N ILE A 277 -14.00 -1.33 8.64
CA ILE A 277 -13.68 -1.43 7.21
C ILE A 277 -12.42 -2.28 6.97
N PHE A 278 -11.43 -2.23 7.85
CA PHE A 278 -10.22 -3.04 7.71
C PHE A 278 -10.49 -4.52 7.99
N ARG A 279 -11.33 -4.83 8.99
CA ARG A 279 -11.81 -6.19 9.25
C ARG A 279 -12.54 -6.74 8.03
N ASP A 280 -13.54 -6.03 7.54
CA ASP A 280 -14.38 -6.48 6.43
C ASP A 280 -13.55 -6.63 5.14
N ALA A 281 -12.64 -5.69 4.89
CA ALA A 281 -11.69 -5.77 3.78
C ALA A 281 -10.73 -6.96 3.87
N ALA A 282 -10.18 -7.23 5.06
CA ALA A 282 -9.30 -8.36 5.28
C ALA A 282 -10.02 -9.69 5.03
N GLY A 283 -11.28 -9.82 5.48
CA GLY A 283 -12.11 -10.99 5.18
C GLY A 283 -12.27 -11.23 3.68
N LEU A 284 -12.56 -10.17 2.90
CA LEU A 284 -12.65 -10.27 1.44
C LEU A 284 -11.30 -10.64 0.79
N MET A 285 -10.20 -10.07 1.28
CA MET A 285 -8.86 -10.37 0.77
C MET A 285 -8.45 -11.81 1.01
N LEU A 286 -8.82 -12.41 2.14
CA LEU A 286 -8.56 -13.82 2.42
C LEU A 286 -9.28 -14.72 1.41
N ASN A 287 -10.53 -14.41 1.06
CA ASN A 287 -11.25 -15.16 0.02
C ASN A 287 -10.54 -15.09 -1.35
N TYR A 288 -9.91 -13.97 -1.69
CA TYR A 288 -9.10 -13.87 -2.91
C TYR A 288 -7.80 -14.65 -2.79
N ILE A 289 -7.15 -14.63 -1.63
CA ILE A 289 -5.94 -15.42 -1.37
C ILE A 289 -6.25 -16.91 -1.51
N ASP A 290 -7.33 -17.41 -0.93
CA ASP A 290 -7.75 -18.82 -1.04
C ASP A 290 -7.94 -19.22 -2.52
N GLN A 291 -8.64 -18.38 -3.30
CA GLN A 291 -8.80 -18.60 -4.75
C GLN A 291 -7.47 -18.63 -5.52
N ILE A 292 -6.50 -17.81 -5.10
CA ILE A 292 -5.16 -17.76 -5.72
C ILE A 292 -4.35 -19.00 -5.32
N LEU A 293 -4.41 -19.43 -4.05
CA LEU A 293 -3.73 -20.63 -3.57
C LEU A 293 -4.27 -21.89 -4.23
N ASP A 294 -5.58 -22.02 -4.40
CA ASP A 294 -6.24 -23.14 -5.10
C ASP A 294 -5.77 -23.26 -6.57
N GLN A 295 -5.29 -22.16 -7.14
CA GLN A 295 -4.73 -22.12 -8.49
C GLN A 295 -3.23 -22.45 -8.57
N GLY A 296 -2.60 -22.78 -7.45
CA GLY A 296 -1.22 -23.24 -7.36
C GLY A 296 -0.17 -22.14 -7.25
N PHE A 297 -0.55 -20.90 -6.92
CA PHE A 297 0.40 -19.83 -6.64
C PHE A 297 0.91 -19.93 -5.19
N GLU A 298 2.16 -19.51 -4.98
CA GLU A 298 2.74 -19.34 -3.64
C GLU A 298 2.61 -17.86 -3.25
N ILE A 299 1.77 -17.58 -2.25
CA ILE A 299 1.52 -16.22 -1.74
C ILE A 299 2.12 -16.08 -0.35
N ASP A 300 3.01 -15.09 -0.21
CA ASP A 300 3.73 -14.78 1.04
C ASP A 300 3.23 -13.45 1.66
N TYR A 301 2.63 -12.55 0.86
CA TYR A 301 2.32 -11.18 1.27
C TYR A 301 0.84 -10.82 1.10
N LEU A 302 0.20 -10.41 2.19
CA LEU A 302 -1.01 -9.59 2.19
C LEU A 302 -0.66 -8.16 2.58
N ASN A 303 -0.98 -7.22 1.70
CA ASN A 303 -0.83 -5.79 1.94
C ASN A 303 -2.20 -5.11 2.06
N ILE A 304 -2.62 -4.78 3.27
CA ILE A 304 -3.92 -4.11 3.51
C ILE A 304 -3.89 -2.60 3.25
N GLY A 305 -2.74 -2.07 2.83
CA GLY A 305 -2.53 -0.66 2.54
C GLY A 305 -2.61 0.21 3.78
N GLY A 306 -2.45 1.53 3.60
CA GLY A 306 -2.56 2.51 4.66
C GLY A 306 -3.97 3.02 4.94
N GLY A 307 -4.08 4.06 5.78
CA GLY A 307 -5.29 4.88 5.86
C GLY A 307 -5.78 5.23 7.27
N LEU A 308 -5.18 4.67 8.32
CA LEU A 308 -5.55 4.98 9.71
C LEU A 308 -5.46 6.50 9.97
N GLY A 309 -6.55 7.08 10.48
CA GLY A 309 -6.69 8.51 10.71
C GLY A 309 -5.97 9.02 11.96
N ILE A 310 -5.85 10.35 12.05
CA ILE A 310 -5.31 11.09 13.21
C ILE A 310 -6.27 12.22 13.60
N ASP A 311 -6.17 12.74 14.83
CA ASP A 311 -7.02 13.84 15.31
C ASP A 311 -6.43 15.18 14.87
N TYR A 312 -6.91 15.69 13.73
CA TYR A 312 -6.53 17.02 13.23
C TYR A 312 -7.17 18.17 13.99
N TYR A 313 -8.31 17.94 14.66
CA TYR A 313 -9.08 19.02 15.27
C TYR A 313 -8.68 19.29 16.71
N HIS A 314 -7.83 18.43 17.29
CA HIS A 314 -7.35 18.51 18.67
C HIS A 314 -8.52 18.59 19.65
N THR A 315 -9.58 17.85 19.35
CA THR A 315 -10.84 17.86 20.12
C THR A 315 -10.83 16.79 21.21
N GLY A 316 -9.78 15.97 21.27
CA GLY A 316 -9.75 14.79 22.12
C GLY A 316 -10.61 13.67 21.53
N ALA A 317 -10.78 13.65 20.21
CA ALA A 317 -11.51 12.60 19.54
C ALA A 317 -10.80 11.25 19.77
N VAL A 318 -11.53 10.26 20.27
CA VAL A 318 -10.99 8.91 20.45
C VAL A 318 -10.95 8.24 19.08
N LEU A 319 -9.75 8.10 18.54
CA LEU A 319 -9.49 7.43 17.27
C LEU A 319 -8.88 6.04 17.51
N PRO A 320 -9.09 5.11 16.56
CA PRO A 320 -8.49 3.79 16.67
C PRO A 320 -6.96 3.87 16.63
N THR A 321 -6.34 3.10 17.49
CA THR A 321 -4.88 2.96 17.58
C THR A 321 -4.38 1.94 16.55
N PRO A 322 -3.04 1.89 16.30
CA PRO A 322 -2.45 0.77 15.57
C PRO A 322 -2.81 -0.59 16.17
N ARG A 323 -2.99 -0.69 17.49
CA ARG A 323 -3.43 -1.93 18.15
C ARG A 323 -4.83 -2.32 17.71
N ASP A 324 -5.79 -1.41 17.79
CA ASP A 324 -7.19 -1.66 17.40
C ASP A 324 -7.29 -2.12 15.93
N LEU A 325 -6.50 -1.50 15.05
CA LEU A 325 -6.43 -1.86 13.64
C LEU A 325 -5.93 -3.29 13.43
N ILE A 326 -4.80 -3.63 14.05
CA ILE A 326 -4.21 -4.96 13.90
C ILE A 326 -5.08 -6.03 14.57
N ASP A 327 -5.67 -5.76 15.74
CA ASP A 327 -6.60 -6.68 16.41
C ASP A 327 -7.85 -6.96 15.57
N ALA A 328 -8.36 -5.95 14.86
CA ALA A 328 -9.51 -6.10 13.96
C ALA A 328 -9.23 -7.06 12.79
N VAL A 329 -7.97 -7.15 12.37
CA VAL A 329 -7.55 -7.98 11.23
C VAL A 329 -7.03 -9.34 11.71
N SER A 330 -6.25 -9.39 12.80
CA SER A 330 -5.64 -10.62 13.35
C SER A 330 -6.64 -11.68 13.78
N ASN A 331 -7.84 -11.28 14.21
CA ASN A 331 -8.87 -12.19 14.71
C ASN A 331 -9.61 -12.98 13.62
N LEU A 332 -9.53 -12.57 12.35
CA LEU A 332 -10.23 -13.24 11.25
C LEU A 332 -9.49 -14.46 10.71
N THR A 333 -8.31 -14.77 11.25
CA THR A 333 -7.42 -15.74 10.62
C THR A 333 -6.86 -16.74 11.62
N SER A 334 -7.34 -17.99 11.56
CA SER A 334 -6.55 -19.16 12.00
C SER A 334 -5.47 -19.53 10.97
N PHE A 335 -5.63 -19.06 9.73
CA PHE A 335 -4.65 -19.03 8.66
C PHE A 335 -3.83 -17.75 8.79
N PHE A 336 -2.76 -17.79 9.59
CA PHE A 336 -1.66 -16.85 9.54
C PHE A 336 -1.90 -15.58 8.71
N ILE A 337 -2.28 -14.48 9.35
CA ILE A 337 -1.78 -13.20 8.86
C ILE A 337 -0.24 -13.30 8.79
N LEU A 338 0.43 -14.19 9.56
CA LEU A 338 1.88 -14.20 9.80
C LEU A 338 2.53 -15.58 10.01
N LYS A 339 2.71 -16.29 8.91
CA LYS A 339 3.83 -17.19 8.58
C LYS A 339 3.77 -17.22 7.05
N PHE A 340 4.87 -17.20 6.32
CA PHE A 340 5.58 -18.44 6.04
C PHE A 340 6.97 -18.17 5.45
N ARG A 341 8.00 -18.71 6.14
CA ARG A 341 9.42 -18.79 5.71
C ARG A 341 10.06 -17.40 5.44
N PRO A 342 11.38 -17.24 5.60
CA PRO A 342 11.97 -15.93 5.86
C PRO A 342 11.70 -14.94 4.71
N GLY A 343 10.87 -13.91 4.98
CA GLY A 343 10.50 -12.84 4.03
C GLY A 343 9.10 -12.27 4.33
N GLY A 344 8.99 -11.37 5.33
CA GLY A 344 7.74 -11.00 6.02
C GLY A 344 6.73 -10.05 5.33
N LEU A 345 5.61 -9.73 5.98
CA LEU A 345 4.42 -9.07 5.40
C LEU A 345 4.31 -7.54 5.51
N SER A 346 3.79 -6.80 4.52
CA SER A 346 3.62 -5.33 4.64
C SER A 346 2.30 -4.85 5.28
N PHE A 347 2.37 -4.02 6.34
CA PHE A 347 1.26 -3.48 7.15
C PHE A 347 1.06 -1.97 7.01
N PRO A 348 -0.10 -1.42 7.43
CA PRO A 348 -0.56 -0.08 7.08
C PRO A 348 0.45 1.04 7.28
N TYR A 349 0.40 1.92 6.29
CA TYR A 349 1.25 3.08 6.13
C TYR A 349 0.42 4.31 6.51
N PRO A 350 0.84 5.18 7.44
CA PRO A 350 0.14 6.44 7.67
C PRO A 350 0.25 7.29 6.40
N LYS A 351 -0.85 7.36 5.63
CA LYS A 351 -0.92 8.13 4.37
C LYS A 351 -1.09 9.63 4.62
N GLN A 352 -1.26 9.99 5.87
CA GLN A 352 -1.21 11.33 6.39
C GLN A 352 -0.15 11.29 7.45
N GLY A 353 0.75 12.28 7.40
CA GLY A 353 1.93 12.35 8.23
C GLY A 353 1.66 11.80 9.61
N ILE A 354 2.56 10.91 10.06
CA ILE A 354 2.91 10.77 11.48
C ILE A 354 2.50 12.08 12.16
N SER A 355 1.41 12.06 12.93
CA SER A 355 0.95 13.26 13.64
C SER A 355 2.18 13.83 14.33
N PHE A 356 2.57 15.03 13.90
CA PHE A 356 3.88 15.62 14.15
C PHE A 356 3.88 16.51 15.35
#